data_AF-A0A966BCP1-F1
#
_entry.id   AF-A0A966BCP1-F1
#
_cell.length_a   1.000
_cell.length_b   1.000
_cell.length_c   1.000
_cell.angle_alpha   90.00
_cell.angle_beta   90.00
_cell.angle_gamma   90.00
#
_symmetry.space_group_name_H-M   'P 1'
#
loop_
_entity.id
_entity.type
_entity.pdbx_description
1 polymer ?
#
loop_
_entity_poly.entity_id
_entity_poly.type
_entity_poly.pdbx_seq_one_letter_code
_entity_poly.pdbx_strand_id
1 'polypeptide(L)'
;MSDKLDFCEALWKTYREEAPKHGIEKPRGHEAAWGGIAVCAGTDAEAEAQFEDMAWFWEKWAKQFGQGMPLKLVGSPDTISRQIDEAHKALGFDEIFFLIPQGIHSSDQIISSLDLITTKVMPRFN
;
A
#
# COMPACT_ATOMS: atom_id res chain seq x y z
N MET A 1 3.89 2.88 -5.28
CA MET A 1 3.20 4.19 -5.33
C MET A 1 3.59 5.03 -4.14
N SER A 2 3.20 6.31 -4.15
CA SER A 2 3.65 7.32 -3.18
C SER A 2 2.67 7.49 -2.03
N ASP A 3 3.24 7.80 -0.87
CA ASP A 3 2.61 8.41 0.31
C ASP A 3 2.23 9.90 0.12
N LYS A 4 2.67 10.53 -0.97
CA LYS A 4 2.34 11.91 -1.30
C LYS A 4 0.93 11.98 -1.89
N LEU A 5 -0.07 12.08 -1.02
CA LEU A 5 -1.48 12.06 -1.40
C LEU A 5 -1.83 13.18 -2.40
N ASP A 6 -1.31 14.39 -2.24
CA ASP A 6 -1.54 15.50 -3.18
C ASP A 6 -1.05 15.16 -4.61
N PHE A 7 0.08 14.45 -4.72
CA PHE A 7 0.60 13.99 -6.00
C PHE A 7 -0.30 12.91 -6.61
N CYS A 8 -0.75 11.95 -5.81
CA CYS A 8 -1.70 10.92 -6.25
C CYS A 8 -3.02 11.54 -6.70
N GLU A 9 -3.56 12.49 -5.95
CA GLU A 9 -4.79 13.21 -6.30
C GLU A 9 -4.66 13.93 -7.63
N ALA A 10 -3.57 14.69 -7.82
CA ALA A 10 -3.29 15.39 -9.07
C ALA A 10 -3.21 14.42 -10.25
N LEU A 11 -2.46 13.31 -10.09
CA LEU A 11 -2.32 12.30 -11.14
C LEU A 11 -3.66 11.66 -11.52
N TRP A 12 -4.46 11.26 -10.54
CA TRP A 12 -5.76 10.62 -10.78
C TRP A 12 -6.76 11.60 -11.36
N LYS A 13 -6.73 12.86 -10.92
CA LYS A 13 -7.53 13.93 -11.52
C LYS A 13 -7.18 14.11 -12.99
N THR A 14 -5.90 14.18 -13.35
CA THR A 14 -5.48 14.28 -14.76
C THR A 14 -5.96 13.07 -15.58
N TYR A 15 -5.88 11.86 -15.03
CA TYR A 15 -6.42 10.68 -15.70
C TYR A 15 -7.93 10.79 -15.95
N ARG A 16 -8.72 11.20 -14.93
CA ARG A 16 -10.17 11.41 -15.07
C ARG A 16 -10.53 12.45 -16.13
N GLU A 17 -9.72 13.51 -16.25
CA GLU A 17 -9.96 14.59 -17.21
C GLU A 17 -9.58 14.16 -18.64
N GLU A 18 -8.59 13.29 -18.80
CA GLU A 18 -8.08 12.86 -20.11
C GLU A 18 -8.83 11.64 -20.67
N ALA A 19 -9.13 10.64 -19.85
CA ALA A 19 -9.73 9.38 -20.27
C ALA A 19 -11.02 9.54 -21.13
N PRO A 20 -11.99 10.42 -20.76
CA PRO A 20 -13.19 10.61 -21.58
C PRO A 20 -12.92 11.14 -22.98
N LYS A 21 -11.83 11.91 -23.19
CA LYS A 21 -11.44 12.42 -24.52
C LYS A 21 -11.03 11.31 -25.48
N HIS A 22 -10.69 10.14 -24.94
CA HIS A 22 -10.32 8.93 -25.67
C HIS A 22 -11.41 7.85 -25.60
N GLY A 23 -12.64 8.22 -25.22
CA GLY A 23 -13.78 7.30 -25.15
C GLY A 23 -13.70 6.29 -23.98
N ILE A 24 -12.89 6.57 -22.97
CA ILE A 24 -12.76 5.74 -21.77
C ILE A 24 -13.55 6.40 -20.64
N GLU A 25 -14.65 5.77 -20.26
CA GLU A 25 -15.44 6.16 -19.09
C GLU A 25 -15.18 5.19 -17.93
N LYS A 26 -14.79 5.74 -16.78
CA LYS A 26 -14.57 5.00 -15.53
C LYS A 26 -15.19 5.79 -14.37
N PRO A 27 -15.82 5.12 -13.40
CA PRO A 27 -16.23 5.78 -12.18
C PRO A 27 -15.00 6.27 -11.40
N ARG A 28 -15.21 7.27 -10.54
CA ARG A 28 -14.18 7.71 -9.60
C ARG A 28 -13.79 6.54 -8.70
N GLY A 29 -12.50 6.37 -8.44
CA GLY A 29 -11.93 5.29 -7.64
C GLY A 29 -11.34 4.14 -8.47
N HIS A 30 -11.61 4.13 -9.78
CA HIS A 30 -11.11 3.13 -10.73
C HIS A 30 -9.95 3.65 -11.59
N GLU A 31 -9.36 4.80 -11.26
CA GLU A 31 -8.22 5.37 -11.98
C GLU A 31 -6.93 4.59 -11.70
N ALA A 32 -6.74 4.20 -10.44
CA ALA A 32 -5.62 3.39 -9.98
C ALA A 32 -5.93 2.78 -8.61
N ALA A 33 -5.37 1.59 -8.35
CA ALA A 33 -5.30 1.05 -7.00
C ALA A 33 -4.38 1.91 -6.12
N TRP A 34 -4.58 1.91 -4.79
CA TRP A 34 -3.67 2.48 -3.80
C TRP A 34 -2.97 1.36 -2.99
N GLY A 35 -1.74 1.52 -2.52
CA GLY A 35 -1.05 0.39 -1.90
C GLY A 35 0.47 0.46 -1.91
N GLY A 36 1.05 -0.48 -1.17
CA GLY A 36 2.46 -0.47 -0.81
C GLY A 36 2.92 -1.76 -0.16
N ILE A 37 4.12 -1.72 0.41
CA ILE A 37 4.71 -2.84 1.14
C ILE A 37 3.86 -3.14 2.37
N ALA A 38 3.43 -4.39 2.51
CA ALA A 38 2.57 -4.81 3.61
C ALA A 38 3.32 -5.73 4.57
N VAL A 39 3.51 -5.27 5.80
CA VAL A 39 4.01 -6.08 6.91
C VAL A 39 3.10 -5.81 8.12
N CYS A 40 2.24 -6.78 8.42
CA CYS A 40 1.31 -6.69 9.54
C CYS A 40 1.75 -7.63 10.66
N ALA A 41 1.81 -7.11 11.88
CA ALA A 41 2.15 -7.89 13.07
C ALA A 41 1.23 -7.53 14.23
N GLY A 42 1.38 -8.19 15.38
CA GLY A 42 0.53 -7.94 16.55
C GLY A 42 0.69 -6.52 17.10
N THR A 43 1.87 -5.92 16.90
CA THR A 43 2.19 -4.56 17.33
C THR A 43 2.96 -3.81 16.24
N ASP A 44 2.94 -2.48 16.29
CA ASP A 44 3.71 -1.63 15.37
C ASP A 44 5.22 -1.90 15.47
N ALA A 45 5.73 -2.09 16.69
CA ALA A 45 7.15 -2.36 16.92
C ALA A 45 7.60 -3.70 16.30
N GLU A 46 6.77 -4.74 16.42
CA GLU A 46 7.05 -6.03 15.80
C GLU A 46 7.02 -5.94 14.27
N ALA A 47 6.05 -5.24 13.70
CA ALA A 47 5.95 -5.05 12.26
C ALA A 47 7.16 -4.30 11.70
N GLU A 48 7.62 -3.25 12.39
CA GLU A 48 8.81 -2.50 11.99
C GLU A 48 10.09 -3.33 12.11
N ALA A 49 10.23 -4.13 13.17
CA ALA A 49 11.36 -5.05 13.31
C ALA A 49 11.39 -6.08 12.16
N GLN A 50 10.23 -6.62 11.77
CA GLN A 50 10.16 -7.52 10.62
C GLN A 50 10.45 -6.79 9.29
N PHE A 51 10.09 -5.51 9.19
CA PHE A 51 10.30 -4.74 7.97
C PHE A 51 11.78 -4.41 7.69
N GLU A 52 12.69 -4.48 8.67
CA GLU A 52 14.10 -4.08 8.51
C GLU A 52 14.80 -4.75 7.32
N ASP A 53 14.60 -6.05 7.10
CA ASP A 53 15.22 -6.77 5.97
C ASP A 53 14.71 -6.26 4.61
N MET A 54 13.42 -5.92 4.55
CA MET A 54 12.83 -5.33 3.36
C MET A 54 13.26 -3.88 3.17
N ALA A 55 13.43 -3.14 4.27
CA ALA A 55 13.98 -1.79 4.25
C ALA A 55 15.38 -1.78 3.62
N TRP A 56 16.25 -2.70 4.05
CA TRP A 56 17.58 -2.87 3.48
C TRP A 56 17.53 -3.12 1.97
N PHE A 57 16.66 -4.02 1.49
CA PHE A 57 16.52 -4.32 0.07
C PHE A 57 16.20 -3.06 -0.75
N TRP A 58 15.20 -2.29 -0.30
CA TRP A 58 14.78 -1.09 -1.04
C TRP A 58 15.81 0.05 -0.96
N GLU A 59 16.44 0.25 0.20
CA GLU A 59 17.39 1.33 0.42
C GLU A 59 18.76 1.09 -0.24
N LYS A 60 19.17 -0.17 -0.34
CA LYS A 60 20.50 -0.54 -0.87
C LYS A 60 20.44 -1.06 -2.28
N TRP A 61 19.59 -2.05 -2.56
CA TRP A 61 19.53 -2.69 -3.86
C TRP A 61 18.66 -1.90 -4.83
N ALA A 62 17.38 -1.71 -4.53
CA ALA A 62 16.43 -1.10 -5.47
C ALA A 62 16.80 0.35 -5.84
N LYS A 63 17.35 1.10 -4.87
CA LYS A 63 17.83 2.47 -5.07
C LYS A 63 18.88 2.59 -6.19
N GLN A 64 19.72 1.57 -6.40
CA GLN A 64 20.70 1.57 -7.49
C GLN A 64 20.05 1.54 -8.87
N PHE A 65 18.80 1.06 -8.95
CA PHE A 65 18.00 1.02 -10.17
C PHE A 65 17.00 2.19 -10.27
N GLY A 66 17.18 3.25 -9.46
CA GLY A 66 16.32 4.43 -9.46
C GLY A 66 14.95 4.21 -8.80
N GLN A 67 14.75 3.09 -8.12
CA GLN A 67 13.50 2.79 -7.42
C GLN A 67 13.62 3.20 -5.96
N GLY A 68 12.80 4.16 -5.54
CA GLY A 68 12.69 4.57 -4.14
C GLY A 68 11.84 3.60 -3.32
N MET A 69 11.87 3.77 -2.00
CA MET A 69 11.00 3.03 -1.08
C MET A 69 9.53 3.21 -1.48
N PRO A 70 8.78 2.13 -1.71
CA PRO A 70 7.33 2.20 -1.86
C PRO A 70 6.65 2.73 -0.60
N LEU A 71 5.38 3.12 -0.72
CA LEU A 71 4.52 3.31 0.44
C LEU A 71 4.66 2.14 1.43
N LYS A 72 4.76 2.46 2.73
CA LYS A 72 4.81 1.49 3.82
C LYS A 72 3.42 1.30 4.43
N LEU A 73 2.84 0.13 4.27
CA LEU A 73 1.72 -0.37 5.07
C LEU A 73 2.27 -1.35 6.11
N VAL A 74 3.10 -0.81 7.00
CA VAL A 74 3.82 -1.56 8.05
C VAL A 74 3.27 -1.16 9.40
N GLY A 75 2.79 -2.13 10.19
CA GLY A 75 2.24 -1.87 11.52
C GLY A 75 1.26 -2.92 12.01
N SER A 76 0.63 -2.64 13.14
CA SER A 76 -0.54 -3.37 13.62
C SER A 76 -1.74 -3.23 12.66
N PRO A 77 -2.76 -4.11 12.78
CA PRO A 77 -3.99 -3.96 12.01
C PRO A 77 -4.65 -2.59 12.14
N ASP A 78 -4.60 -1.99 13.34
CA ASP A 78 -5.16 -0.66 13.59
C ASP A 78 -4.38 0.43 12.84
N THR A 79 -3.06 0.38 12.91
CA THR A 79 -2.19 1.34 12.22
C THR A 79 -2.34 1.27 10.70
N ILE A 80 -2.37 0.07 10.12
CA ILE A 80 -2.58 -0.10 8.67
C ILE A 80 -3.98 0.38 8.27
N SER A 81 -5.01 0.01 9.04
CA SER A 81 -6.39 0.43 8.75
C SER A 81 -6.55 1.94 8.81
N ARG A 82 -5.95 2.62 9.79
CA ARG A 82 -5.97 4.08 9.87
C ARG A 82 -5.33 4.71 8.64
N GLN A 83 -4.16 4.21 8.20
CA GLN A 83 -3.50 4.74 7.01
C GLN A 83 -4.35 4.57 5.74
N ILE A 84 -5.00 3.41 5.58
CA ILE A 84 -5.92 3.16 4.46
C ILE A 84 -7.10 4.13 4.51
N ASP A 85 -7.74 4.31 5.68
CA ASP A 85 -8.88 5.21 5.85
C ASP A 85 -8.51 6.67 5.56
N GLU A 86 -7.36 7.14 6.04
CA GLU A 86 -6.84 8.49 5.76
C GLU A 86 -6.59 8.70 4.25
N ALA A 87 -5.93 7.74 3.60
CA ALA A 87 -5.68 7.81 2.16
C ALA A 87 -6.97 7.71 1.34
N HIS A 88 -7.90 6.85 1.75
CA HIS A 88 -9.19 6.67 1.09
C HIS A 88 -10.04 7.94 1.20
N LYS A 89 -10.08 8.60 2.36
CA LYS A 89 -10.76 9.89 2.53
C LYS A 89 -10.21 10.98 1.60
N ALA A 90 -8.90 10.98 1.36
CA ALA A 90 -8.27 11.95 0.45
C ALA A 90 -8.54 11.61 -1.02
N LEU A 91 -8.42 10.34 -1.40
CA LEU A 91 -8.30 9.96 -2.81
C LEU A 91 -9.58 9.28 -3.36
N GLY A 92 -10.26 8.47 -2.55
CA GLY A 92 -11.47 7.73 -2.90
C GLY A 92 -11.23 6.59 -3.90
N PHE A 93 -10.22 5.74 -3.65
CA PHE A 93 -9.92 4.55 -4.45
C PHE A 93 -10.78 3.34 -4.06
N ASP A 94 -11.06 2.45 -5.01
CA ASP A 94 -11.82 1.22 -4.76
C ASP A 94 -10.95 -0.04 -4.66
N GLU A 95 -9.66 0.07 -4.97
CA GLU A 95 -8.74 -1.07 -4.97
C GLU A 95 -7.50 -0.79 -4.12
N ILE A 96 -7.12 -1.78 -3.31
CA ILE A 96 -5.86 -1.78 -2.56
C ILE A 96 -5.01 -2.96 -3.00
N PHE A 97 -3.71 -2.72 -3.23
CA PHE A 97 -2.75 -3.81 -3.36
C PHE A 97 -1.77 -3.86 -2.19
N PHE A 98 -1.40 -5.08 -1.82
CA PHE A 98 -0.39 -5.35 -0.81
C PHE A 98 0.82 -6.00 -1.47
N LEU A 99 1.96 -5.31 -1.42
CA LEU A 99 3.25 -5.87 -1.82
C LEU A 99 3.81 -6.66 -0.64
N ILE A 100 3.74 -7.98 -0.72
CA ILE A 100 4.27 -8.87 0.33
C ILE A 100 5.79 -9.03 0.21
N PRO A 101 6.52 -9.30 1.30
CA PRO A 101 8.00 -9.43 1.32
C PRO A 101 8.49 -10.79 0.78
N GLN A 102 7.95 -11.24 -0.34
CA GLN A 102 8.27 -12.56 -0.90
C GLN A 102 9.76 -12.66 -1.26
N GLY A 103 10.39 -13.75 -0.81
CA GLY A 103 11.83 -13.99 -1.01
C GLY A 103 12.73 -13.24 -0.04
N ILE A 104 12.16 -12.45 0.87
CA ILE A 104 12.87 -11.77 1.97
C ILE A 104 12.40 -12.34 3.31
N HIS A 105 11.09 -12.35 3.54
CA HIS A 105 10.51 -12.97 4.74
C HIS A 105 10.36 -14.48 4.60
N SER A 106 10.40 -15.15 5.75
CA SER A 106 10.03 -16.56 5.85
C SER A 106 8.54 -16.78 5.54
N SER A 107 8.17 -18.02 5.21
CA SER A 107 6.76 -18.38 4.97
C SER A 107 5.87 -18.06 6.18
N ASP A 108 6.35 -18.31 7.39
CA ASP A 108 5.56 -18.11 8.61
C ASP A 108 5.30 -16.62 8.88
N GLN A 109 6.29 -15.75 8.63
CA GLN A 109 6.10 -14.29 8.70
C GLN A 109 5.06 -13.81 7.68
N ILE A 110 5.16 -14.28 6.43
CA ILE A 110 4.22 -13.89 5.36
C ILE A 110 2.80 -14.36 5.70
N ILE A 111 2.62 -15.62 6.10
CA ILE A 111 1.30 -16.18 6.44
C ILE A 111 0.71 -15.43 7.64
N SER A 112 1.49 -15.21 8.70
CA SER A 112 1.01 -14.49 9.89
C SER A 112 0.56 -13.06 9.56
N SER A 113 1.31 -12.35 8.71
CA SER A 113 0.96 -11.01 8.23
C SER A 113 -0.32 -11.02 7.39
N LEU A 114 -0.45 -11.99 6.46
CA LEU A 114 -1.64 -12.15 5.63
C LEU A 114 -2.88 -12.51 6.45
N ASP A 115 -2.75 -13.38 7.46
CA ASP A 115 -3.84 -13.73 8.37
C ASP A 115 -4.35 -12.50 9.12
N LEU A 116 -3.45 -11.64 9.60
CA LEU A 116 -3.84 -10.39 10.25
C LEU A 116 -4.51 -9.41 9.28
N ILE A 117 -3.97 -9.25 8.07
CA ILE A 117 -4.57 -8.36 7.05
C ILE A 117 -5.99 -8.85 6.69
N THR A 118 -6.14 -10.14 6.39
CA THR A 118 -7.42 -10.72 5.94
C THR A 118 -8.47 -10.77 7.04
N THR A 119 -8.07 -11.03 8.29
CA THR A 119 -9.03 -11.19 9.39
C THR A 119 -9.26 -9.93 10.21
N LYS A 120 -8.36 -8.94 10.17
CA LYS A 120 -8.41 -7.74 11.03
C LYS A 120 -8.43 -6.41 10.27
N VAL A 121 -7.84 -6.34 9.09
CA VAL A 121 -7.79 -5.10 8.27
C VAL A 121 -8.92 -5.09 7.25
N MET A 122 -8.93 -6.06 6.32
CA MET A 122 -9.90 -6.11 5.22
C MET A 122 -11.36 -6.00 5.68
N PRO A 123 -11.83 -6.65 6.76
CA PRO A 123 -13.24 -6.57 7.17
C PRO A 123 -13.71 -5.18 7.60
N ARG A 124 -12.80 -4.21 7.76
CA ARG A 124 -13.13 -2.81 8.08
C ARG A 124 -13.51 -1.99 6.84
N PHE A 125 -13.22 -2.51 5.65
CA PHE A 125 -13.45 -1.87 4.37
C PHE A 125 -14.33 -2.81 3.53
N ASN A 126 -15.65 -2.66 3.69
CA ASN A 126 -16.67 -3.36 2.90
C ASN A 126 -17.55 -2.34 2.18
#